data_AF-A0A432QTD9-F1
#
_entry.id   AF-A0A432QTD9-F1
#
_cell.length_a   1.000
_cell.length_b   1.000
_cell.length_c   1.000
_cell.angle_alpha   90.00
_cell.angle_beta   90.00
_cell.angle_gamma   90.00
#
_symmetry.space_group_name_H-M   'P 1'
#
loop_
_entity.id
_entity.type
_entity.pdbx_description
1 polymer ?
#
loop_
_entity_poly.entity_id
_entity_poly.type
_entity_poly.pdbx_seq_one_letter_code
_entity_poly.pdbx_strand_id
1 'polypeptide(L)'
;MFRKNYIPELIRPLFTTTAAIYDSGINTNVLPATVRAPEYGLTAQKLKQYWEKFELTRSVSGEPSLHSSESSPVRAESDGTEKISGAQLAVWLSSLINGGVRVAPYSVGKVYDHFHKKIYSRDKDNLHRERIIEPADGVHLRMELLSQPFFSSSDGFLFANKAARVLVENGSSVYSTQEVLFVAVPKKRPRIILVMAVDHDGLLPLSPKMYRRKRNNETIASVGRSLFHVLSRVGSEEITENTPWEKSEENYQRFLISRRIDVTKQKPVYTASEQSMPDITGLSLRKGLQVINPFKLDVSITGSGKIIAQEPAPGTPLVDAAGCKLILESRI
;
A
#
# COMPACT_ATOMS: atom_id res chain seq x y z
N MET A 1 6.39 14.73 -7.88
CA MET A 1 5.17 13.89 -7.77
C MET A 1 5.61 12.52 -7.29
N PHE A 2 5.19 12.05 -6.11
CA PHE A 2 5.63 10.75 -5.57
C PHE A 2 5.03 9.63 -6.44
N ARG A 3 5.85 8.87 -7.17
CA ARG A 3 5.34 7.76 -7.97
C ARG A 3 4.87 6.66 -6.99
N LYS A 4 3.60 6.27 -7.09
CA LYS A 4 3.02 5.19 -6.27
C LYS A 4 3.56 3.80 -6.64
N ASN A 5 4.24 3.70 -7.79
CA ASN A 5 4.59 2.46 -8.46
C ASN A 5 6.10 2.38 -8.73
N TYR A 6 6.66 1.25 -8.35
CA TYR A 6 8.09 0.92 -8.43
C TYR A 6 8.34 -0.13 -9.51
N ILE A 7 9.54 -0.09 -10.08
CA ILE A 7 9.95 -1.02 -11.14
C ILE A 7 10.39 -2.38 -10.56
N PRO A 8 10.04 -3.52 -11.20
CA PRO A 8 10.37 -4.87 -10.71
C PRO A 8 11.88 -5.12 -10.53
N GLU A 9 12.72 -4.45 -11.33
CA GLU A 9 14.18 -4.56 -11.27
C GLU A 9 14.74 -4.20 -9.90
N LEU A 10 14.05 -3.36 -9.12
CA LEU A 10 14.45 -2.99 -7.77
C LEU A 10 14.54 -4.19 -6.83
N ILE A 11 13.65 -5.17 -6.99
CA ILE A 11 13.60 -6.34 -6.11
C ILE A 11 14.17 -7.60 -6.76
N ARG A 12 14.54 -7.55 -8.05
CA ARG A 12 15.00 -8.72 -8.82
C ARG A 12 16.11 -9.52 -8.12
N PRO A 13 17.16 -8.94 -7.51
CA PRO A 13 18.18 -9.73 -6.81
C PRO A 13 17.65 -10.48 -5.59
N LEU A 14 16.73 -9.86 -4.84
CA LEU A 14 16.09 -10.50 -3.69
C LEU A 14 15.10 -11.58 -4.15
N PHE A 15 14.29 -11.28 -5.17
CA PHE A 15 13.33 -12.20 -5.74
C PHE A 15 14.00 -13.46 -6.31
N THR A 16 15.03 -13.30 -7.14
CA THR A 16 15.79 -14.42 -7.72
C THR A 16 16.44 -15.29 -6.64
N THR A 17 16.97 -14.68 -5.58
CA THR A 17 17.50 -15.42 -4.43
C THR A 17 16.40 -16.20 -3.70
N THR A 18 15.24 -15.58 -3.50
CA THR A 18 14.08 -16.23 -2.88
C THR A 18 13.58 -17.41 -3.71
N ALA A 19 13.45 -17.23 -5.02
CA ALA A 19 13.06 -18.27 -5.96
C ALA A 19 14.05 -19.44 -5.97
N ALA A 20 15.35 -19.15 -5.93
CA ALA A 20 16.39 -20.18 -5.89
C ALA A 20 16.36 -21.01 -4.60
N ILE A 21 16.20 -20.35 -3.44
CA ILE A 21 16.04 -21.03 -2.15
C ILE A 21 14.79 -21.93 -2.16
N TYR A 22 13.71 -21.43 -2.75
CA TYR A 22 12.47 -22.20 -2.84
C TYR A 22 12.60 -23.39 -3.81
N ASP A 23 13.26 -23.22 -4.96
CA ASP A 23 13.46 -24.28 -5.97
C ASP A 23 14.43 -25.36 -5.49
N SER A 24 15.45 -25.00 -4.69
CA SER A 24 16.42 -25.93 -4.12
C SER A 24 15.79 -26.83 -3.05
N GLY A 25 14.80 -26.29 -2.32
CA GLY A 25 14.08 -27.01 -1.27
C GLY A 25 14.94 -27.31 -0.05
N ILE A 26 14.33 -27.98 0.93
CA ILE A 26 14.82 -28.08 2.31
C ILE A 26 16.20 -28.77 2.44
N ASN A 27 16.52 -29.68 1.52
CA ASN A 27 17.70 -30.53 1.60
C ASN A 27 18.91 -29.99 0.84
N THR A 28 18.77 -28.89 0.11
CA THR A 28 19.88 -28.34 -0.69
C THR A 28 20.02 -26.84 -0.47
N ASN A 29 21.23 -26.44 -0.10
CA ASN A 29 21.55 -25.03 0.06
C ASN A 29 21.87 -24.40 -1.28
N VAL A 30 21.47 -23.14 -1.42
CA VAL A 30 21.79 -22.35 -2.60
C VAL A 30 23.31 -22.11 -2.66
N LEU A 31 23.88 -22.37 -3.84
CA LEU A 31 25.31 -22.21 -4.07
C LEU A 31 25.79 -20.77 -3.84
N PRO A 32 27.01 -20.58 -3.31
CA PRO A 32 27.56 -19.25 -3.07
C PRO A 32 27.75 -18.49 -4.38
N ALA A 33 27.79 -17.16 -4.28
CA ALA A 33 27.92 -16.26 -5.44
C ALA A 33 29.14 -16.55 -6.32
N THR A 34 30.19 -17.15 -5.77
CA THR A 34 31.44 -17.50 -6.47
C THR A 34 31.31 -18.70 -7.40
N VAL A 35 30.35 -19.60 -7.17
CA VAL A 35 30.23 -20.89 -7.90
C VAL A 35 28.88 -21.06 -8.58
N ARG A 36 27.88 -20.25 -8.22
CA ARG A 36 26.54 -20.33 -8.80
C ARG A 36 26.49 -19.84 -10.24
N ALA A 37 25.61 -20.46 -11.04
CA ALA A 37 25.23 -19.96 -12.35
C ALA A 37 24.48 -18.61 -12.24
N PRO A 38 24.43 -17.80 -13.33
CA PRO A 38 23.55 -16.64 -13.42
C PRO A 38 22.10 -17.03 -13.05
N GLU A 39 21.44 -16.20 -12.25
CA GLU A 39 20.07 -16.44 -11.75
C GLU A 39 19.90 -17.82 -11.09
N TYR A 40 20.98 -18.38 -10.54
CA TYR A 40 21.02 -19.71 -9.93
C TYR A 40 20.64 -20.85 -10.89
N GLY A 41 20.72 -20.62 -12.21
CA GLY A 41 20.33 -21.59 -13.24
C GLY A 41 18.81 -21.70 -13.45
N LEU A 42 18.02 -20.79 -12.86
CA LEU A 42 16.58 -20.74 -13.09
C LEU A 42 16.28 -20.20 -14.49
N THR A 43 15.32 -20.84 -15.17
CA THR A 43 14.83 -20.34 -16.46
C THR A 43 13.87 -19.18 -16.27
N ALA A 44 13.74 -18.31 -17.28
CA ALA A 44 12.79 -17.20 -17.26
C ALA A 44 11.34 -17.67 -17.03
N GLN A 45 10.98 -18.87 -17.53
CA GLN A 45 9.67 -19.48 -17.29
C GLN A 45 9.46 -19.83 -15.81
N LYS A 46 10.44 -20.44 -15.15
CA LYS A 46 10.38 -20.73 -13.70
C LYS A 46 10.28 -19.44 -12.89
N LEU A 47 11.07 -18.42 -13.23
CA LEU A 47 11.00 -17.13 -12.54
C LEU A 47 9.61 -16.50 -12.66
N LYS A 48 8.97 -16.57 -13.84
CA LYS A 48 7.59 -16.11 -14.01
C LYS A 48 6.60 -16.92 -13.16
N GLN A 49 6.74 -18.25 -13.10
CA GLN A 49 5.91 -19.09 -12.24
C GLN A 49 6.05 -18.71 -10.76
N TYR A 50 7.26 -18.45 -10.27
CA TYR A 50 7.48 -18.02 -8.88
C TYR A 50 6.98 -16.60 -8.62
N TRP A 51 7.02 -15.74 -9.63
CA TRP A 51 6.47 -14.39 -9.53
C TRP A 51 4.96 -14.41 -9.27
N GLU A 52 4.24 -15.26 -10.00
CA GLU A 52 2.81 -15.51 -9.80
C GLU A 52 2.55 -16.24 -8.48
N LYS A 53 3.33 -17.29 -8.16
CA LYS A 53 3.18 -18.09 -6.94
C LYS A 53 3.34 -17.27 -5.67
N PHE A 54 4.29 -16.33 -5.63
CA PHE A 54 4.49 -15.47 -4.45
C PHE A 54 3.52 -14.27 -4.40
N GLU A 55 2.55 -14.22 -5.32
CA GLU A 55 1.47 -13.23 -5.37
C GLU A 55 1.94 -11.77 -5.30
N LEU A 56 3.09 -11.48 -5.92
CA LEU A 56 3.78 -10.19 -5.78
C LEU A 56 2.95 -9.01 -6.33
N THR A 57 2.13 -9.27 -7.35
CA THR A 57 1.25 -8.30 -8.01
C THR A 57 -0.17 -8.28 -7.45
N ARG A 58 -0.50 -9.14 -6.47
CA ARG A 58 -1.84 -9.18 -5.89
C ARG A 58 -2.14 -7.87 -5.15
N SER A 59 -3.32 -7.32 -5.40
CA SER A 59 -3.77 -6.09 -4.75
C SER A 59 -3.80 -6.25 -3.22
N VAL A 60 -3.43 -5.17 -2.53
CA VAL A 60 -3.41 -5.12 -1.07
C VAL A 60 -4.66 -4.38 -0.60
N SER A 61 -5.60 -5.11 0.00
CA SER A 61 -6.78 -4.53 0.64
C SER A 61 -6.40 -3.90 1.98
N GLY A 62 -7.06 -2.80 2.35
CA GLY A 62 -6.87 -2.15 3.65
C GLY A 62 -5.95 -0.93 3.67
N GLU A 63 -5.45 -0.48 2.51
CA GLU A 63 -4.95 0.89 2.41
C GLU A 63 -6.11 1.86 2.67
N PRO A 64 -5.99 2.83 3.60
CA PRO A 64 -6.87 3.99 3.54
C PRO A 64 -6.64 4.60 2.17
N SER A 65 -7.69 4.72 1.37
CA SER A 65 -7.64 5.46 0.12
C SER A 65 -7.28 6.90 0.44
N LEU A 66 -5.98 7.20 0.47
CA LEU A 66 -5.48 8.55 0.24
C LEU A 66 -5.82 8.83 -1.21
N HIS A 67 -7.06 9.29 -1.42
CA HIS A 67 -7.55 9.83 -2.66
C HIS A 67 -6.62 10.98 -3.04
N SER A 68 -5.56 10.67 -3.77
CA SER A 68 -4.94 11.64 -4.65
C SER A 68 -5.94 11.81 -5.79
N SER A 69 -6.86 12.75 -5.63
CA SER A 69 -7.47 13.37 -6.80
C SER A 69 -6.34 13.82 -7.73
N GLU A 70 -6.53 13.55 -9.02
CA GLU A 70 -5.62 13.85 -10.15
C GLU A 70 -4.52 12.82 -10.43
N SER A 71 -4.90 11.81 -11.20
CA SER A 71 -4.28 11.67 -12.51
C SER A 71 -5.41 11.72 -13.55
N SER A 72 -5.50 12.83 -14.29
CA SER A 72 -6.20 12.86 -15.57
C SER A 72 -5.81 11.63 -16.39
N PRO A 73 -6.69 11.12 -17.27
CA PRO A 73 -6.31 10.07 -18.21
C PRO A 73 -5.44 10.71 -19.30
N VAL A 74 -4.22 11.11 -18.94
CA VAL A 74 -3.14 11.05 -19.92
C VAL A 74 -3.10 9.58 -20.28
N ARG A 75 -3.32 9.25 -21.55
CA ARG A 75 -3.03 7.94 -22.11
C ARG A 75 -1.60 7.61 -21.72
N ALA A 76 -1.43 6.95 -20.57
CA ALA A 76 -0.27 6.16 -20.31
C ALA A 76 -0.42 5.04 -21.32
N GLU A 77 0.24 5.20 -22.46
CA GLU A 77 0.69 4.04 -23.22
C GLU A 77 1.16 3.04 -22.18
N SER A 78 0.51 1.87 -22.17
CA SER A 78 0.90 0.78 -21.31
C SER A 78 2.25 0.31 -21.82
N ASP A 79 3.31 1.01 -21.41
CA ASP A 79 4.62 0.43 -21.29
C ASP A 79 4.37 -0.81 -20.42
N GLY A 80 4.41 -1.99 -21.02
CA GLY A 80 3.98 -3.29 -20.46
C GLY A 80 4.81 -3.74 -19.26
N THR A 81 5.43 -2.79 -18.56
CA THR A 81 6.22 -2.95 -17.36
C THR A 81 5.29 -3.05 -16.16
N GLU A 82 5.27 -4.25 -15.56
CA GLU A 82 4.58 -4.52 -14.31
C GLU A 82 5.01 -3.51 -13.25
N LYS A 83 4.05 -2.96 -12.50
CA LYS A 83 4.27 -1.89 -11.52
C LYS A 83 3.89 -2.40 -10.14
N ILE A 84 4.76 -2.20 -9.15
CA ILE A 84 4.57 -2.71 -7.79
C ILE A 84 4.46 -1.55 -6.79
N SER A 85 3.50 -1.59 -5.87
CA SER A 85 3.35 -0.58 -4.82
C SER A 85 4.22 -0.86 -3.59
N GLY A 86 4.47 0.16 -2.77
CA GLY A 86 5.19 -0.02 -1.50
C GLY A 86 4.48 -0.98 -0.54
N ALA A 87 3.15 -0.99 -0.52
CA ALA A 87 2.37 -1.92 0.29
C ALA A 87 2.47 -3.36 -0.23
N GLN A 88 2.48 -3.56 -1.55
CA GLN A 88 2.72 -4.87 -2.16
C GLN A 88 4.10 -5.40 -1.78
N LEU A 89 5.14 -4.55 -1.84
CA LEU A 89 6.48 -4.92 -1.38
C LEU A 89 6.50 -5.32 0.10
N ALA A 90 5.82 -4.56 0.96
CA ALA A 90 5.74 -4.87 2.39
C ALA A 90 5.01 -6.18 2.67
N VAL A 91 3.87 -6.42 2.02
CA VAL A 91 3.10 -7.66 2.18
C VAL A 91 3.89 -8.85 1.64
N TRP A 92 4.49 -8.73 0.46
CA TRP A 92 5.34 -9.76 -0.12
C TRP A 92 6.50 -10.13 0.81
N LEU A 93 7.31 -9.14 1.22
CA LEU A 93 8.43 -9.37 2.13
C LEU A 93 7.98 -9.98 3.46
N SER A 94 6.88 -9.48 4.02
CA SER A 94 6.33 -10.03 5.26
C SER A 94 5.97 -11.51 5.13
N SER A 95 5.40 -11.90 3.99
CA SER A 95 5.00 -13.28 3.70
C SER A 95 6.20 -14.22 3.60
N LEU A 96 7.32 -13.74 3.06
CA LEU A 96 8.56 -14.51 2.99
C LEU A 96 9.16 -14.75 4.39
N ILE A 97 9.21 -13.70 5.21
CA ILE A 97 9.92 -13.77 6.50
C ILE A 97 9.04 -14.21 7.68
N ASN A 98 7.73 -14.34 7.50
CA ASN A 98 6.80 -14.84 8.53
C ASN A 98 6.44 -16.32 8.34
N GLY A 99 7.08 -17.03 7.42
CA GLY A 99 6.86 -18.45 7.17
C GLY A 99 5.76 -18.76 6.15
N GLY A 100 5.60 -17.89 5.15
CA GLY A 100 4.74 -18.16 4.00
C GLY A 100 3.30 -17.69 4.11
N VAL A 101 2.99 -16.86 5.10
CA VAL A 101 1.61 -16.45 5.38
C VAL A 101 1.41 -15.00 4.97
N ARG A 102 0.55 -14.77 3.99
CA ARG A 102 0.14 -13.43 3.61
C ARG A 102 -0.84 -12.90 4.63
N VAL A 103 -0.54 -11.72 5.16
CA VAL A 103 -1.39 -11.03 6.13
C VAL A 103 -1.86 -9.73 5.49
N ALA A 104 -3.17 -9.51 5.47
CA ALA A 104 -3.72 -8.23 5.04
C ALA A 104 -3.27 -7.12 6.02
N PRO A 105 -2.63 -6.04 5.54
CA PRO A 105 -2.19 -4.97 6.41
C PRO A 105 -3.39 -4.22 6.99
N TYR A 106 -3.20 -3.68 8.19
CA TYR A 106 -4.20 -2.85 8.86
C TYR A 106 -3.50 -1.70 9.58
N SER A 107 -4.14 -0.52 9.59
CA SER A 107 -3.65 0.67 10.30
C SER A 107 -4.33 0.85 11.66
N VAL A 108 -5.55 0.33 11.83
CA VAL A 108 -6.36 0.51 13.04
C VAL A 108 -6.36 -0.77 13.87
N GLY A 109 -5.65 -0.73 15.01
CA GLY A 109 -5.62 -1.82 15.98
C GLY A 109 -6.74 -1.77 17.02
N LYS A 110 -7.08 -0.58 17.53
CA LYS A 110 -8.12 -0.37 18.53
C LYS A 110 -8.84 0.96 18.28
N VAL A 111 -10.10 1.04 18.70
CA VAL A 111 -10.89 2.27 18.73
C VAL A 111 -11.39 2.45 20.16
N TYR A 112 -11.09 3.60 20.76
CA TYR A 112 -11.61 3.96 22.06
C TYR A 112 -12.84 4.85 21.91
N ASP A 113 -13.95 4.42 22.51
CA ASP A 113 -15.18 5.20 22.60
C ASP A 113 -15.22 5.92 23.95
N HIS A 114 -15.03 7.24 23.91
CA HIS A 114 -15.08 8.08 25.10
C HIS A 114 -16.47 8.18 25.75
N PHE A 115 -17.55 8.00 25.00
CA PHE A 115 -18.91 8.13 25.53
C PHE A 115 -19.25 6.93 26.40
N HIS A 116 -18.99 5.73 25.88
CA HIS A 116 -19.24 4.47 26.60
C HIS A 116 -18.03 4.00 27.43
N LYS A 117 -16.92 4.73 27.41
CA LYS A 117 -15.63 4.36 28.01
C LYS A 117 -15.20 2.93 27.64
N LYS A 118 -15.43 2.54 26.38
CA LYS A 118 -15.25 1.18 25.89
C LYS A 118 -14.18 1.11 24.83
N ILE A 119 -13.34 0.09 24.89
CA ILE A 119 -12.31 -0.20 23.90
C ILE A 119 -12.85 -1.28 22.96
N TYR A 120 -12.87 -0.97 21.67
CA TYR A 120 -13.09 -1.92 20.60
C TYR A 120 -11.74 -2.30 20.01
N SER A 121 -11.26 -3.48 20.36
CA SER A 121 -10.02 -4.00 19.79
C SER A 121 -10.31 -4.78 18.52
N ARG A 122 -9.45 -4.65 17.52
CA ARG A 122 -9.49 -5.53 16.36
C ARG A 122 -9.17 -6.94 16.81
N ASP A 123 -10.03 -7.86 16.41
CA ASP A 123 -9.80 -9.28 16.61
C ASP A 123 -8.60 -9.74 15.76
N LYS A 124 -7.57 -10.26 16.44
CA LYS A 124 -6.33 -10.73 15.79
C LYS A 124 -6.51 -12.09 15.13
N ASP A 125 -7.54 -12.84 15.52
CA ASP A 125 -7.83 -14.18 15.00
C ASP A 125 -8.66 -14.11 13.72
N ASN A 126 -9.47 -13.07 13.56
CA ASN A 126 -10.22 -12.76 12.34
C ASN A 126 -9.42 -12.00 11.27
N LEU A 127 -8.11 -11.81 11.46
CA LEU A 127 -7.25 -11.29 10.39
C LEU A 127 -7.24 -12.28 9.22
N HIS A 128 -7.49 -11.77 8.02
CA HIS A 128 -7.38 -12.60 6.81
C HIS A 128 -5.92 -12.99 6.61
N ARG A 129 -5.62 -14.25 6.98
CA ARG A 129 -4.33 -14.90 6.82
C ARG A 129 -4.48 -15.96 5.76
N GLU A 130 -3.67 -15.85 4.72
CA GLU A 130 -3.70 -16.77 3.60
C GLU A 130 -2.33 -17.41 3.47
N ARG A 131 -2.29 -18.75 3.41
CA ARG A 131 -1.04 -19.48 3.27
C ARG A 131 -0.68 -19.56 1.79
N ILE A 132 0.45 -18.98 1.43
CA ILE A 132 0.99 -18.99 0.05
C ILE A 132 2.10 -20.02 -0.09
N ILE A 133 2.86 -20.23 0.99
CA ILE A 133 3.98 -21.16 1.03
C ILE A 133 3.71 -22.20 2.12
N GLU A 134 3.99 -23.46 1.80
CA GLU A 134 3.87 -24.56 2.74
C GLU A 134 4.71 -24.32 4.01
N PRO A 135 4.29 -24.78 5.20
CA PRO A 135 4.96 -24.42 6.45
C PRO A 135 6.44 -24.79 6.48
N ALA A 136 6.79 -25.98 6.01
CA ALA A 136 8.18 -26.46 6.00
C ALA A 136 9.05 -25.61 5.06
N ASP A 137 8.57 -25.39 3.84
CA ASP A 137 9.25 -24.55 2.85
C ASP A 137 9.35 -23.09 3.32
N GLY A 138 8.31 -22.54 3.92
CA GLY A 138 8.30 -21.17 4.43
C GLY A 138 9.28 -20.96 5.60
N VAL A 139 9.41 -21.96 6.48
CA VAL A 139 10.42 -21.95 7.55
C VAL A 139 11.83 -22.04 6.96
N HIS A 140 12.06 -22.95 6.01
CA HIS A 140 13.34 -23.10 5.34
C HIS A 140 13.74 -21.83 4.57
N LEU A 141 12.83 -21.31 3.74
CA LEU A 141 13.02 -20.08 2.98
C LEU A 141 13.39 -18.93 3.90
N ARG A 142 12.65 -18.74 5.00
CA ARG A 142 12.95 -17.69 5.98
C ARG A 142 14.36 -17.87 6.56
N MET A 143 14.70 -19.08 6.99
CA MET A 143 16.00 -19.36 7.61
C MET A 143 17.15 -19.08 6.65
N GLU A 144 17.06 -19.56 5.41
CA GLU A 144 18.09 -19.37 4.38
C GLU A 144 18.14 -17.93 3.87
N LEU A 145 17.01 -17.25 3.71
CA LEU A 145 16.98 -15.87 3.26
C LEU A 145 17.61 -14.93 4.30
N LEU A 146 17.30 -15.15 5.59
CA LEU A 146 17.84 -14.39 6.72
C LEU A 146 19.24 -14.85 7.13
N SER A 147 19.80 -15.91 6.51
CA SER A 147 21.20 -16.32 6.71
C SER A 147 22.12 -15.76 5.62
N GLN A 148 21.57 -15.33 4.47
CA GLN A 148 22.36 -14.85 3.32
C GLN A 148 23.35 -13.74 3.74
N PRO A 149 24.67 -13.90 3.50
CA PRO A 149 25.69 -12.94 3.92
C PRO A 149 25.48 -11.54 3.32
N PHE A 150 24.95 -11.47 2.10
CA PHE A 150 24.69 -10.20 1.40
C PHE A 150 23.55 -9.39 2.02
N PHE A 151 22.62 -10.06 2.69
CA PHE A 151 21.42 -9.43 3.23
C PHE A 151 21.39 -9.41 4.76
N SER A 152 22.38 -9.98 5.43
CA SER A 152 22.28 -10.25 6.86
C SER A 152 23.49 -9.70 7.61
N SER A 153 23.23 -8.92 8.66
CA SER A 153 24.22 -8.49 9.65
C SER A 153 23.99 -9.22 10.99
N SER A 154 24.78 -8.90 12.02
CA SER A 154 24.51 -9.33 13.40
C SER A 154 23.16 -8.81 13.91
N ASP A 155 22.79 -7.61 13.47
CA ASP A 155 21.69 -6.83 14.05
C ASP A 155 20.35 -7.13 13.36
N GLY A 156 20.37 -7.60 12.12
CA GLY A 156 19.15 -7.93 11.39
C GLY A 156 19.38 -8.27 9.92
N PHE A 157 18.29 -8.25 9.18
CA PHE A 157 18.26 -8.35 7.73
C PHE A 157 18.20 -6.95 7.13
N LEU A 158 19.01 -6.69 6.11
CA LEU A 158 19.03 -5.45 5.32
C LEU A 158 19.25 -5.79 3.85
N PHE A 159 18.29 -5.40 3.02
CA PHE A 159 18.42 -5.42 1.58
C PHE A 159 18.30 -3.99 1.08
N ALA A 160 19.24 -3.57 0.24
CA ALA A 160 19.16 -2.28 -0.43
C ALA A 160 19.53 -2.47 -1.90
N ASN A 161 18.75 -1.85 -2.80
CA ASN A 161 19.03 -1.91 -4.22
C ASN A 161 18.63 -0.61 -4.91
N LYS A 162 19.20 -0.40 -6.08
CA LYS A 162 19.03 0.78 -6.91
C LYS A 162 18.83 0.36 -8.36
N ALA A 163 17.82 0.92 -9.01
CA ALA A 163 17.56 0.70 -10.42
C ALA A 163 17.23 2.03 -11.10
N ALA A 164 17.66 2.19 -12.35
CA ALA A 164 17.40 3.37 -13.14
C ALA A 164 16.72 2.95 -14.44
N ARG A 165 15.78 3.78 -14.90
CA ARG A 165 15.12 3.62 -16.19
C ARG A 165 15.10 4.91 -16.97
N VAL A 166 15.06 4.77 -18.29
CA VAL A 166 14.83 5.86 -19.23
C VAL A 166 13.44 5.66 -19.82
N LEU A 167 12.56 6.63 -19.60
CA LEU A 167 11.24 6.67 -20.21
C LEU A 167 11.26 7.72 -21.31
N VAL A 168 10.66 7.43 -22.46
CA VAL A 168 10.45 8.43 -23.50
C VAL A 168 9.03 8.95 -23.35
N GLU A 169 8.88 10.16 -22.85
CA GLU A 169 7.60 10.85 -22.72
C GLU A 169 7.61 12.09 -23.62
N ASN A 170 6.64 12.21 -24.53
CA ASN A 170 6.49 13.35 -25.44
C ASN A 170 7.77 13.69 -26.24
N GLY A 171 8.51 12.68 -26.70
CA GLY A 171 9.77 12.86 -27.45
C GLY A 171 10.97 13.28 -26.58
N SER A 172 10.81 13.38 -25.26
CA SER A 172 11.89 13.67 -24.31
C SER A 172 12.24 12.45 -23.47
N SER A 173 13.54 12.21 -23.27
CA SER A 173 14.02 11.14 -22.38
C SER A 173 13.98 11.59 -20.92
N VAL A 174 13.09 10.99 -20.13
CA VAL A 174 12.96 11.20 -18.69
C VAL A 174 13.70 10.08 -17.95
N TYR A 175 14.65 10.44 -17.11
CA TYR A 175 15.43 9.50 -16.31
C TYR A 175 14.87 9.45 -14.89
N SER A 176 14.38 8.28 -14.49
CA SER A 176 13.91 8.02 -13.13
C SER A 176 14.82 6.99 -12.49
N THR A 177 15.39 7.35 -11.35
CA THR A 177 16.19 6.46 -10.54
C THR A 177 15.45 6.13 -9.26
N GLN A 178 15.24 4.86 -9.02
CA GLN A 178 14.54 4.36 -7.85
C GLN A 178 15.50 3.60 -6.93
N GLU A 179 15.30 3.72 -5.63
CA GLU A 179 16.04 3.02 -4.59
C GLU A 179 15.05 2.36 -3.63
N VAL A 180 15.38 1.16 -3.18
CA VAL A 180 14.59 0.42 -2.20
C VAL A 180 15.49 -0.02 -1.04
N LEU A 181 14.94 0.02 0.16
CA LEU A 181 15.54 -0.46 1.38
C LEU A 181 14.50 -1.30 2.13
N PHE A 182 14.88 -2.53 2.44
CA PHE A 182 14.16 -3.41 3.34
C PHE A 182 15.02 -3.69 4.57
N VAL A 183 14.45 -3.54 5.75
CA VAL A 183 15.10 -3.89 7.01
C VAL A 183 14.16 -4.78 7.80
N ALA A 184 14.66 -5.86 8.39
CA ALA A 184 13.88 -6.73 9.25
C ALA A 184 14.66 -7.10 10.52
N VAL A 185 14.03 -6.94 11.68
CA VAL A 185 14.68 -7.07 13.00
C VAL A 185 13.75 -7.77 13.98
N PRO A 186 14.26 -8.68 14.84
CA PRO A 186 15.62 -9.23 14.88
C PRO A 186 15.87 -10.30 13.80
N LYS A 187 17.14 -10.57 13.47
CA LYS A 187 17.55 -11.48 12.38
C LYS A 187 16.82 -12.83 12.36
N LYS A 188 16.74 -13.55 13.48
CA LYS A 188 16.20 -14.93 13.51
C LYS A 188 14.67 -14.98 13.44
N ARG A 189 14.00 -14.01 14.04
CA ARG A 189 12.54 -13.93 14.13
C ARG A 189 12.10 -12.48 14.01
N PRO A 190 12.04 -11.95 12.77
CA PRO A 190 11.69 -10.57 12.55
C PRO A 190 10.32 -10.24 13.16
N ARG A 191 10.29 -9.18 13.97
CA ARG A 191 9.07 -8.62 14.56
C ARG A 191 8.69 -7.31 13.90
N ILE A 192 9.68 -6.57 13.42
CA ILE A 192 9.52 -5.31 12.70
C ILE A 192 10.14 -5.44 11.32
N ILE A 193 9.43 -4.88 10.34
CA ILE A 193 9.90 -4.71 8.98
C ILE A 193 9.78 -3.22 8.65
N LEU A 194 10.84 -2.65 8.07
CA LEU A 194 10.82 -1.35 7.44
C LEU A 194 10.95 -1.55 5.93
N VAL A 195 10.01 -0.98 5.19
CA VAL A 195 10.10 -0.83 3.74
C VAL A 195 10.18 0.65 3.41
N MET A 196 11.25 1.04 2.75
CA MET A 196 11.45 2.39 2.24
C MET A 196 11.76 2.30 0.76
N ALA A 197 11.09 3.13 -0.03
CA ALA A 197 11.35 3.24 -1.45
C ALA A 197 11.33 4.71 -1.84
N VAL A 198 12.31 5.11 -2.65
CA VAL A 198 12.59 6.50 -3.01
C VAL A 198 12.73 6.58 -4.52
N ASP A 199 12.12 7.60 -5.12
CA ASP A 199 12.26 7.93 -6.54
C ASP A 199 12.89 9.32 -6.65
N HIS A 200 13.95 9.44 -7.45
CA HIS A 200 14.60 10.72 -7.72
C HIS A 200 14.86 10.90 -9.22
N ASP A 201 14.52 12.09 -9.71
CA ASP A 201 14.71 12.48 -11.11
C ASP A 201 16.20 12.76 -11.36
N GLY A 202 16.77 12.00 -12.29
CA GLY A 202 18.21 11.75 -12.37
C GLY A 202 19.01 12.62 -13.34
N LEU A 203 18.42 13.64 -13.98
CA LEU A 203 19.16 14.48 -14.92
C LEU A 203 19.12 15.96 -14.55
N LEU A 204 20.04 16.34 -13.67
CA LEU A 204 20.77 17.59 -13.82
C LEU A 204 22.25 17.22 -13.85
N PRO A 205 23.09 17.89 -14.67
CA PRO A 205 24.53 17.70 -14.55
C PRO A 205 24.94 18.01 -13.11
N LEU A 206 25.31 16.97 -12.36
CA LEU A 206 25.79 17.12 -11.01
C LEU A 206 27.13 17.86 -11.09
N SER A 207 27.20 19.05 -10.49
CA SER A 207 28.47 19.76 -10.39
C SER A 207 29.57 18.84 -9.81
N PRO A 208 30.85 18.99 -10.19
CA PRO A 208 31.94 18.16 -9.65
C PRO A 208 31.99 18.15 -8.11
N LYS A 209 31.54 19.24 -7.47
CA LYS A 209 31.37 19.34 -6.01
C LYS A 209 30.25 18.43 -5.49
N MET A 210 29.11 18.38 -6.18
CA MET A 210 28.03 17.43 -5.89
C MET A 210 28.42 15.98 -6.16
N TYR A 211 29.26 15.72 -7.16
CA TYR A 211 29.78 14.36 -7.42
C TYR A 211 30.66 13.86 -6.27
N ARG A 212 31.56 14.72 -5.74
CA ARG A 212 32.35 14.42 -4.52
C ARG A 212 31.47 14.26 -3.28
N ARG A 213 30.45 15.11 -3.11
CA ARG A 213 29.49 14.99 -2.01
C ARG A 213 28.64 13.72 -2.11
N LYS A 214 28.22 13.31 -3.31
CA LYS A 214 27.51 12.05 -3.58
C LYS A 214 28.36 10.81 -3.31
N ARG A 215 29.69 10.88 -3.51
CA ARG A 215 30.64 9.83 -3.08
C ARG A 215 30.72 9.71 -1.55
N ASN A 216 30.50 10.81 -0.84
CA ASN A 216 30.41 10.88 0.63
C ASN A 216 28.97 10.77 1.16
N ASN A 217 27.94 10.68 0.30
CA ASN A 217 26.57 10.62 0.74
C ASN A 217 26.28 9.21 1.25
N GLU A 218 25.75 9.17 2.47
CA GLU A 218 25.09 8.00 3.03
C GLU A 218 24.17 7.38 1.98
N THR A 219 24.46 6.12 1.64
CA THR A 219 23.57 5.32 0.80
C THR A 219 22.30 5.01 1.58
N ILE A 220 21.18 4.71 0.92
CA ILE A 220 19.99 4.23 1.63
C ILE A 220 20.30 3.00 2.51
N ALA A 221 21.31 2.21 2.14
CA ALA A 221 21.84 1.11 2.94
C ALA A 221 22.50 1.58 4.25
N SER A 222 23.26 2.69 4.28
CA SER A 222 23.82 3.21 5.54
C SER A 222 22.75 3.78 6.45
N VAL A 223 21.70 4.39 5.89
CA VAL A 223 20.51 4.77 6.65
C VAL A 223 19.84 3.54 7.27
N GLY A 224 19.67 2.46 6.51
CA GLY A 224 19.14 1.21 7.05
C GLY A 224 20.00 0.63 8.19
N ARG A 225 21.33 0.70 8.06
CA ARG A 225 22.27 0.26 9.11
C ARG A 225 22.16 1.10 10.36
N SER A 226 22.08 2.43 10.23
CA SER A 226 21.93 3.30 11.39
C SER A 226 20.58 3.08 12.08
N LEU A 227 19.53 2.67 11.36
CA LEU A 227 18.21 2.42 11.96
C LEU A 227 18.11 1.11 12.75
N PHE A 228 19.06 0.18 12.67
CA PHE A 228 18.98 -1.10 13.39
C PHE A 228 18.78 -0.95 14.90
N HIS A 229 19.50 -0.02 15.54
CA HIS A 229 19.38 0.18 16.99
C HIS A 229 17.98 0.71 17.38
N VAL A 230 17.42 1.64 16.61
CA VAL A 230 16.08 2.19 16.82
C VAL A 230 15.03 1.10 16.63
N LEU A 231 15.09 0.39 15.50
CA LEU A 231 14.12 -0.66 15.17
C LEU A 231 14.17 -1.83 16.16
N SER A 232 15.37 -2.17 16.65
CA SER A 232 15.52 -3.20 17.69
C SER A 232 14.82 -2.80 18.99
N ARG A 233 14.96 -1.54 19.40
CA ARG A 233 14.30 -1.00 20.58
C ARG A 233 12.78 -0.99 20.43
N VAL A 234 12.27 -0.45 19.31
CA VAL A 234 10.83 -0.44 19.02
C VAL A 234 10.26 -1.86 18.97
N GLY A 235 11.02 -2.84 18.46
CA GLY A 235 10.59 -4.24 18.40
C GLY A 235 10.61 -4.98 19.75
N SER A 236 11.26 -4.39 20.75
CA SER A 236 11.33 -4.90 22.12
C SER A 236 10.35 -4.23 23.08
N GLU A 237 9.91 -3.01 22.78
CA GLU A 237 8.90 -2.30 23.57
C GLU A 237 7.53 -2.96 23.32
N GLU A 238 7.04 -3.72 24.30
CA GLU A 238 5.60 -3.98 24.38
C GLU A 238 4.92 -2.63 24.53
N ILE A 239 4.04 -2.28 23.61
CA ILE A 239 3.23 -1.06 23.71
C ILE A 239 2.36 -1.23 24.96
N THR A 240 2.84 -0.77 26.10
CA THR A 240 2.08 -0.71 27.34
C THR A 240 0.95 0.27 27.11
N GLU A 241 -0.26 -0.27 27.00
CA GLU A 241 -1.48 0.44 26.65
C GLU A 241 -1.89 1.37 27.78
N ASN A 242 -1.33 2.58 27.81
CA ASN A 242 -1.94 3.67 28.52
C ASN A 242 -3.09 4.18 27.65
N THR A 243 -4.32 3.78 27.97
CA THR A 243 -5.51 4.46 27.45
C THR A 243 -5.37 5.95 27.74
N PRO A 244 -5.38 6.84 26.73
CA PRO A 244 -5.33 8.25 26.99
C PRO A 244 -6.64 8.64 27.70
N TRP A 245 -6.53 9.03 28.97
CA TRP A 245 -7.67 9.52 29.76
C TRP A 245 -8.18 10.86 29.21
N GLU A 246 -7.33 11.62 28.51
CA GLU A 246 -7.63 12.95 27.97
C GLU A 246 -7.56 12.99 26.44
N LYS A 247 -8.39 13.85 25.85
CA LYS A 247 -8.32 14.17 24.42
C LYS A 247 -7.01 14.94 24.17
N SER A 248 -6.15 14.42 23.31
CA SER A 248 -4.94 15.14 22.90
C SER A 248 -5.33 16.28 21.95
N GLU A 249 -5.09 17.51 22.38
CA GLU A 249 -5.27 18.72 21.57
C GLU A 249 -4.40 18.68 20.30
N GLU A 250 -3.18 18.14 20.40
CA GLU A 250 -2.29 17.94 19.26
C GLU A 250 -2.89 17.00 18.20
N ASN A 251 -3.49 15.89 18.64
CA ASN A 251 -4.18 14.97 17.73
C ASN A 251 -5.41 15.62 17.08
N TYR A 252 -6.14 16.44 17.85
CA TYR A 252 -7.28 17.22 17.32
C TYR A 252 -6.83 18.25 16.28
N GLN A 253 -5.75 18.97 16.54
CA GLN A 253 -5.17 19.92 15.59
C GLN A 253 -4.69 19.23 14.32
N ARG A 254 -4.00 18.08 14.43
CA ARG A 254 -3.60 17.27 13.27
C ARG A 254 -4.80 16.82 12.43
N PHE A 255 -5.90 16.40 13.07
CA PHE A 255 -7.15 16.06 12.40
C PHE A 255 -7.80 17.25 11.69
N LEU A 256 -7.80 18.44 12.30
CA LEU A 256 -8.31 19.66 11.67
C LEU A 256 -7.47 20.07 10.45
N ILE A 257 -6.14 19.94 10.54
CA ILE A 257 -5.22 20.20 9.43
C ILE A 257 -5.48 19.23 8.28
N SER A 258 -5.59 17.92 8.54
CA SER A 258 -5.87 16.93 7.49
C SER A 258 -7.21 17.20 6.80
N ARG A 259 -8.25 17.57 7.57
CA ARG A 259 -9.56 17.98 7.03
C ARG A 259 -9.49 19.23 6.16
N ARG A 260 -8.73 20.26 6.54
CA ARG A 260 -8.61 21.49 5.75
C ARG A 260 -7.93 21.24 4.40
N ILE A 261 -6.94 20.35 4.35
CA ILE A 261 -6.27 19.95 3.10
C ILE A 261 -7.25 19.24 2.15
N ASP A 262 -8.16 18.42 2.68
CA ASP A 262 -9.21 17.76 1.87
C ASP A 262 -10.30 18.73 1.39
N VAL A 263 -10.71 19.70 2.23
CA VAL A 263 -11.76 20.68 1.88
C VAL A 263 -11.32 21.60 0.74
N THR A 264 -10.04 21.96 0.65
CA THR A 264 -9.55 22.80 -0.46
C THR A 264 -9.55 22.05 -1.80
N LYS A 265 -9.55 20.72 -1.81
CA LYS A 265 -9.55 19.90 -3.04
C LYS A 265 -10.92 19.36 -3.46
N GLN A 266 -11.96 19.50 -2.62
CA GLN A 266 -13.31 19.05 -2.93
C GLN A 266 -14.25 20.24 -3.22
N LYS A 267 -14.00 20.96 -4.32
CA LYS A 267 -15.13 21.42 -5.12
C LYS A 267 -15.37 20.33 -6.16
N PRO A 268 -16.36 19.45 -6.01
CA PRO A 268 -16.80 18.65 -7.14
C PRO A 268 -17.23 19.65 -8.22
N VAL A 269 -16.43 19.76 -9.27
CA VAL A 269 -16.88 20.32 -10.53
C VAL A 269 -17.84 19.26 -11.06
N TYR A 270 -19.11 19.38 -10.66
CA TYR A 270 -20.18 18.76 -11.42
C TYR A 270 -20.13 19.42 -12.79
N THR A 271 -19.58 18.72 -13.77
CA THR A 271 -19.77 19.09 -15.18
C THR A 271 -21.27 19.26 -15.36
N ALA A 272 -21.67 20.50 -15.68
CA ALA A 272 -23.05 20.91 -15.93
C ALA A 272 -23.55 20.33 -17.27
N SER A 273 -23.43 19.03 -17.42
CA SER A 273 -23.89 18.26 -18.56
C SER A 273 -24.76 17.14 -18.00
N GLU A 274 -26.07 17.32 -18.19
CA GLU A 274 -27.18 16.41 -17.86
C GLU A 274 -27.70 16.50 -16.41
N GLN A 275 -28.60 17.47 -16.20
CA GLN A 275 -29.54 17.50 -15.07
C GLN A 275 -30.50 16.30 -15.16
N SER A 276 -30.02 15.10 -14.87
CA SER A 276 -30.84 13.88 -14.86
C SER A 276 -30.96 13.34 -13.44
N MET A 277 -32.12 12.77 -13.11
CA MET A 277 -32.44 12.24 -11.79
C MET A 277 -31.48 11.08 -11.45
N PRO A 278 -30.69 11.16 -10.36
CA PRO A 278 -29.80 10.08 -9.96
C PRO A 278 -30.57 8.86 -9.45
N ASP A 279 -30.00 7.67 -9.62
CA ASP A 279 -30.52 6.45 -8.97
C ASP A 279 -30.13 6.46 -7.48
N ILE A 280 -31.14 6.51 -6.62
CA ILE A 280 -31.01 6.53 -5.17
C ILE A 280 -31.77 5.37 -4.50
N THR A 281 -32.27 4.42 -5.29
CA THR A 281 -32.89 3.21 -4.79
C THR A 281 -31.87 2.37 -3.99
N GLY A 282 -32.33 1.72 -2.92
CA GLY A 282 -31.47 0.94 -2.02
C GLY A 282 -30.62 1.76 -1.04
N LEU A 283 -30.55 3.09 -1.19
CA LEU A 283 -29.86 3.98 -0.24
C LEU A 283 -30.73 4.23 1.01
N SER A 284 -30.07 4.49 2.14
CA SER A 284 -30.71 5.06 3.32
C SER A 284 -31.17 6.49 3.02
N LEU A 285 -32.26 6.95 3.63
CA LEU A 285 -32.78 8.32 3.49
C LEU A 285 -31.67 9.40 3.54
N ARG A 286 -30.77 9.30 4.53
CA ARG A 286 -29.66 10.26 4.71
C ARG A 286 -28.72 10.34 3.50
N LYS A 287 -28.37 9.18 2.92
CA LYS A 287 -27.51 9.10 1.73
C LYS A 287 -28.24 9.57 0.48
N GLY A 288 -29.53 9.22 0.34
CA GLY A 288 -30.37 9.68 -0.78
C GLY A 288 -30.52 11.20 -0.80
N LEU A 289 -30.81 11.82 0.35
CA LEU A 289 -30.91 13.28 0.46
C LEU A 289 -29.59 13.99 0.14
N GLN A 290 -28.45 13.41 0.52
CA GLN A 290 -27.13 13.98 0.21
C GLN A 290 -26.87 14.04 -1.31
N VAL A 291 -27.38 13.05 -2.05
CA VAL A 291 -27.26 12.97 -3.51
C VAL A 291 -28.23 13.92 -4.22
N ILE A 292 -29.44 14.14 -3.68
CA ILE A 292 -30.45 15.04 -4.26
C ILE A 292 -30.21 16.53 -3.92
N ASN A 293 -29.59 16.85 -2.77
CA ASN A 293 -29.41 18.21 -2.29
C ASN A 293 -28.85 19.24 -3.33
N PRO A 294 -27.90 18.87 -4.21
CA PRO A 294 -27.41 19.79 -5.24
C PRO A 294 -28.46 20.23 -6.27
N PHE A 295 -29.52 19.43 -6.47
CA PHE A 295 -30.55 19.65 -7.49
C PHE A 295 -31.72 20.51 -7.03
N LYS A 296 -31.75 20.94 -5.74
CA LYS A 296 -32.77 21.84 -5.16
C LYS A 296 -34.23 21.44 -5.45
N LEU A 297 -34.55 20.15 -5.36
CA LEU A 297 -35.90 19.61 -5.55
C LEU A 297 -36.70 19.66 -4.24
N ASP A 298 -38.02 19.88 -4.29
CA ASP A 298 -38.89 19.73 -3.12
C ASP A 298 -39.15 18.24 -2.86
N VAL A 299 -38.64 17.72 -1.73
CA VAL A 299 -38.68 16.29 -1.42
C VAL A 299 -39.86 15.94 -0.51
N SER A 300 -40.76 15.09 -0.99
CA SER A 300 -41.82 14.45 -0.20
C SER A 300 -41.40 13.03 0.19
N ILE A 301 -41.46 12.72 1.49
CA ILE A 301 -40.93 11.48 2.07
C ILE A 301 -42.08 10.68 2.65
N THR A 302 -42.24 9.42 2.23
CA THR A 302 -43.24 8.50 2.79
C THR A 302 -42.57 7.26 3.34
N GLY A 303 -42.68 7.01 4.65
CA GLY A 303 -42.09 5.86 5.34
C GLY A 303 -40.77 6.16 6.06
N SER A 304 -40.08 5.12 6.53
CA SER A 304 -38.78 5.23 7.19
C SER A 304 -37.87 4.07 6.76
N GLY A 305 -36.55 4.27 6.70
CA GLY A 305 -35.60 3.20 6.36
C GLY A 305 -34.89 3.39 5.01
N LYS A 306 -35.02 2.40 4.12
CA LYS A 306 -34.36 2.40 2.80
C LYS A 306 -35.31 2.86 1.71
N ILE A 307 -34.80 3.61 0.75
CA ILE A 307 -35.55 4.06 -0.42
C ILE A 307 -35.80 2.84 -1.32
N ILE A 308 -37.06 2.47 -1.50
CA ILE A 308 -37.48 1.37 -2.38
C ILE A 308 -37.98 1.88 -3.74
N ALA A 309 -38.50 3.11 -3.78
CA ALA A 309 -38.92 3.75 -5.01
C ALA A 309 -38.69 5.27 -4.96
N GLN A 310 -38.47 5.83 -6.13
CA GLN A 310 -38.29 7.25 -6.37
C GLN A 310 -39.16 7.70 -7.55
N GLU A 311 -39.73 8.90 -7.45
CA GLU A 311 -40.35 9.61 -8.56
C GLU A 311 -39.70 11.00 -8.61
N PRO A 312 -39.13 11.45 -9.75
CA PRO A 312 -39.01 10.78 -11.05
C PRO A 312 -38.07 9.56 -11.07
N ALA A 313 -38.20 8.72 -12.10
CA ALA A 313 -37.35 7.54 -12.29
C ALA A 313 -35.87 7.94 -12.57
N PRO A 314 -34.89 7.07 -12.26
CA PRO A 314 -33.50 7.32 -12.58
C PRO A 314 -33.29 7.67 -14.06
N GLY A 315 -32.43 8.66 -14.33
CA GLY A 315 -32.15 9.14 -15.68
C GLY A 315 -33.16 10.13 -16.26
N THR A 316 -34.26 10.42 -15.56
CA THR A 316 -35.26 11.40 -16.04
C THR A 316 -34.66 12.82 -15.99
N PRO A 317 -34.74 13.61 -17.07
CA PRO A 317 -34.27 15.00 -17.06
C PRO A 317 -35.08 15.83 -16.05
N LEU A 318 -34.38 16.52 -15.15
CA LEU A 318 -34.92 17.35 -14.06
C LEU A 318 -35.22 18.80 -14.51
N VAL A 319 -35.44 19.01 -15.82
CA VAL A 319 -35.56 20.36 -16.41
C VAL A 319 -36.81 21.10 -15.94
N ASP A 320 -37.87 20.39 -15.51
CA ASP A 320 -39.13 20.98 -15.02
C ASP A 320 -39.74 20.25 -13.79
N ALA A 321 -38.98 19.37 -13.12
CA ALA A 321 -39.48 18.58 -12.00
C ALA A 321 -39.40 19.38 -10.68
N ALA A 322 -40.50 19.99 -10.24
CA ALA A 322 -40.54 20.75 -8.99
C ALA A 322 -40.56 19.86 -7.73
N GLY A 323 -40.93 18.58 -7.84
CA GLY A 323 -41.09 17.67 -6.70
C GLY A 323 -40.44 16.31 -6.90
N CYS A 324 -39.80 15.80 -5.86
CA CYS A 324 -39.31 14.42 -5.77
C CYS A 324 -40.07 13.67 -4.68
N LYS A 325 -40.60 12.49 -4.99
CA LYS A 325 -41.27 11.62 -4.01
C LYS A 325 -40.41 10.40 -3.74
N LEU A 326 -40.12 10.15 -2.47
CA LEU A 326 -39.36 9.00 -1.99
C LEU A 326 -40.28 8.09 -1.18
N ILE A 327 -40.35 6.82 -1.59
CA ILE A 327 -41.06 5.77 -0.85
C ILE A 327 -40.03 4.92 -0.15
N LEU A 328 -40.19 4.78 1.17
CA LEU A 328 -39.26 4.05 2.03
C LEU A 328 -39.93 2.85 2.69
N GLU A 329 -39.16 1.77 2.80
CA GLU A 329 -39.55 0.57 3.53
C GLU A 329 -38.80 0.48 4.87
N SER A 330 -39.59 0.27 5.93
CA SER A 330 -39.05 0.01 7.27
C SER A 330 -38.60 -1.43 7.35
N ARG A 331 -37.36 -1.66 7.80
CA ARG A 331 -36.99 -2.99 8.29
C ARG A 331 -37.78 -3.27 9.56
N ILE A 332 -38.60 -4.31 9.56
CA ILE A 332 -38.92 -5.06 10.78
C ILE A 332 -37.75 -6.00 11.05
#